data_AF-F0GZF9-F1
#
_entry.id   AF-F0GZF9-F1
#
_cell.length_a   1.000
_cell.length_b   1.000
_cell.length_c   1.000
_cell.angle_alpha   90.00
_cell.angle_beta   90.00
_cell.angle_gamma   90.00
#
_symmetry.space_group_name_H-M   'P 1'
#
loop_
_entity.id
_entity.type
_entity.pdbx_description
1 polymer ?
#
loop_
_entity_poly.entity_id
_entity_poly.type
_entity_poly.pdbx_seq_one_letter_code
_entity_poly.pdbx_strand_id
1 'polypeptide(L)' 'MSRIMGLDLGDKTIGVALSDPFFITAQAYLTIKRKKLV' A
#
# COMPACT_ATOMS: atom_id res chain seq x y z
N MET A 1 7.80 2.45 -16.34
CA MET A 1 6.50 1.79 -16.12
C MET A 1 5.95 2.29 -14.79
N SER A 2 4.83 3.00 -14.78
CA SER A 2 4.14 3.39 -13.55
C SER A 2 3.25 2.25 -13.05
N ARG A 3 3.13 2.08 -11.73
CA ARG A 3 2.17 1.16 -11.07
C ARG A 3 1.17 1.98 -10.28
N ILE A 4 -0.02 1.44 -10.05
CA ILE A 4 -1.01 2.04 -9.15
C ILE A 4 -0.71 1.55 -7.72
N MET A 5 -0.75 2.44 -6.74
CA MET A 5 -0.56 2.13 -5.33
C MET A 5 -1.88 2.22 -4.57
N GLY A 6 -2.27 1.14 -3.91
CA GLY A 6 -3.37 1.11 -2.96
C GLY A 6 -2.83 1.33 -1.54
N LEU A 7 -3.49 2.23 -0.79
CA LEU A 7 -3.17 2.52 0.60
C LEU A 7 -4.39 2.21 1.47
N ASP A 8 -4.22 1.28 2.40
CA ASP A 8 -5.20 0.94 3.42
C ASP A 8 -4.81 1.57 4.76
N LEU A 9 -5.58 2.56 5.21
CA LEU A 9 -5.23 3.41 6.35
C LEU A 9 -5.86 2.88 7.64
N GLY A 10 -5.06 2.20 8.47
CA GLY A 10 -5.42 1.84 9.84
C GLY A 10 -4.86 2.81 10.88
N ASP A 11 -5.29 2.65 12.13
CA ASP A 11 -4.85 3.50 13.26
C ASP A 11 -3.34 3.38 13.54
N LYS A 12 -2.80 2.15 13.47
CA LYS A 12 -1.40 1.84 13.81
C LYS A 12 -0.53 1.55 12.59
N THR A 13 -1.15 1.16 11.47
CA THR A 13 -0.44 0.65 10.29
C THR A 13 -1.06 1.16 9.00
N ILE A 14 -0.28 1.18 7.93
CA ILE A 14 -0.75 1.42 6.56
C ILE A 14 -0.40 0.18 5.75
N GLY A 15 -1.41 -0.50 5.21
CA GLY A 15 -1.21 -1.54 4.22
C GLY A 15 -0.89 -0.91 2.87
N VAL A 16 0.15 -1.40 2.19
CA VAL A 16 0.53 -0.92 0.84
C VAL A 16 0.42 -2.08 -0.13
N ALA A 17 -0.33 -1.89 -1.20
CA ALA A 17 -0.42 -2.80 -2.33
C ALA A 17 -0.06 -2.09 -3.63
N LEU A 18 0.51 -2.83 -4.59
CA LEU A 18 0.84 -2.33 -5.93
C LEU A 18 0.10 -3.12 -6.99
N SER A 19 -0.34 -2.46 -8.06
CA SER A 19 -0.92 -3.16 -9.21
C SER A 19 0.13 -4.04 -9.90
N ASP A 20 -0.30 -5.17 -10.45
CA ASP A 20 0.49 -5.91 -11.42
C ASP A 20 0.64 -5.13 -12.75
N PRO A 21 1.52 -5.55 -13.68
CA PRO A 21 1.77 -4.84 -14.94
C PRO A 21 0.57 -4.75 -15.90
N PHE A 22 -0.40 -5.66 -15.80
CA PHE A 22 -1.65 -5.66 -16.56
C PHE A 22 -2.76 -4.88 -15.86
N PHE A 23 -2.51 -4.37 -14.65
CA PHE A 23 -3.48 -3.63 -13.83
C PHE A 23 -4.74 -4.43 -13.48
N ILE A 24 -4.64 -5.76 -13.37
CA ILE A 24 -5.79 -6.65 -13.07
C ILE A 24 -5.89 -6.92 -11.56
N THR A 25 -4.76 -7.13 -10.90
CA THR A 25 -4.66 -7.53 -9.49
C THR A 25 -3.83 -6.53 -8.70
N ALA A 26 -4.19 -6.39 -7.42
CA ALA A 26 -3.38 -5.72 -6.42
C ALA A 26 -2.56 -6.76 -5.67
N GLN A 27 -1.25 -6.56 -5.60
CA GLN A 27 -0.31 -7.42 -4.90
C GLN A 27 0.15 -6.76 -3.61
N ALA A 28 0.16 -7.52 -2.51
CA ALA A 28 0.68 -7.03 -1.24
C ALA A 28 2.16 -6.64 -1.40
N TYR A 29 2.52 -5.44 -0.96
CA TYR A 29 3.88 -4.93 -1.07
C TYR A 29 4.56 -4.86 0.30
N LEU A 30 3.99 -4.09 1.24
CA LEU A 30 4.49 -4.01 2.60
C LEU A 30 3.42 -3.47 3.57
N THR A 31 3.72 -3.54 4.86
CA THR A 31 2.94 -2.86 5.91
C THR A 31 3.83 -1.82 6.59
N ILE A 32 3.43 -0.55 6.56
CA ILE A 32 4.12 0.54 7.26
C ILE A 32 3.57 0.62 8.68
N LYS A 33 4.44 0.58 9.69
CA LYS A 33 4.04 0.99 11.06
C LYS A 33 4.00 2.51 11.13
N ARG A 34 2.86 3.07 11.49
CA ARG A 34 2.69 4.52 11.60
C ARG A 34 3.46 5.02 12.80
N LYS A 35 4.29 6.05 12.58
CA LYS A 35 4.77 6.89 13.67
C LYS A 35 3.67 7.89 13.99
N LYS A 36 3.40 8.10 15.28
CA LYS A 36 2.54 9.20 15.71
C LYS A 36 3.26 10.49 15.28
N LEU A 37 2.65 11.26 14.39
CA LEU A 37 3.09 12.63 14.14
C LEU A 37 2.67 13.39 15.40
N VAL A 38 3.65 13.58 16.28
CA VAL A 38 3.52 14.45 17.46
C VAL A 38 3.86 15.86 17.02
#